data_AF-A0A0C3B9U6-F1
#
_entry.id   AF-A0A0C3B9U6-F1
#
_cell.length_a   1.000
_cell.length_b   1.000
_cell.length_c   1.000
_cell.angle_alpha   90.00
_cell.angle_beta   90.00
_cell.angle_gamma   90.00
#
_symmetry.space_group_name_H-M   'P 1'
#
loop_
_entity.id
_entity.type
_entity.pdbx_description
1 polymer ?
#
loop_
_entity_poly.entity_id
_entity_poly.type
_entity_poly.pdbx_seq_one_letter_code
_entity_poly.pdbx_strand_id
1 'polypeptide(L)'
;MDSAKNRSSGDVDRLGSWVSFMLREQSTPGNGVLLEVVYMRGTQNEVTLQLSENADLGPLLGEHRWPEFLKSKPTNSSCTASYLLEYNYTVNGKPDNHNWADHYPESKPLFPAFKADITYPRAHYVDATRFGHLKSLVLPLPKERLRTPTPPPTDVSV
;
A
#
# COMPACT_ATOMS: atom_id res chain seq x y z
N MET A 1 -15.19 -19.10 11.00
CA MET A 1 -13.85 -19.58 10.59
C MET A 1 -13.80 -19.42 9.08
N ASP A 2 -13.46 -18.22 8.63
CA ASP A 2 -13.41 -17.94 7.20
C ASP A 2 -12.08 -18.46 6.67
N SER A 3 -12.15 -19.51 5.84
CA SER A 3 -11.02 -20.01 5.08
C SER A 3 -10.33 -18.84 4.39
N ALA A 4 -9.02 -18.71 4.61
CA ALA A 4 -8.16 -17.85 3.83
C ALA A 4 -8.45 -18.13 2.34
N LYS A 5 -9.19 -17.22 1.71
CA LYS A 5 -9.55 -17.32 0.31
C LYS A 5 -8.24 -17.14 -0.44
N ASN A 6 -7.68 -18.24 -0.96
CA ASN A 6 -6.43 -18.20 -1.72
C ASN A 6 -6.55 -17.09 -2.77
N ARG A 7 -5.72 -16.06 -2.66
CA ARG A 7 -5.71 -14.95 -3.62
C ARG A 7 -5.34 -15.54 -4.98
N SER A 8 -6.10 -15.17 -5.99
CA SER A 8 -5.84 -15.62 -7.36
C SER A 8 -4.70 -14.82 -7.98
N SER A 9 -4.08 -15.33 -9.05
CA SER A 9 -3.12 -14.56 -9.86
C SER A 9 -3.71 -13.22 -10.30
N GLY A 10 -4.99 -13.20 -10.69
CA GLY A 10 -5.69 -11.98 -11.06
C GLY A 10 -5.83 -10.95 -9.93
N ASP A 11 -5.78 -11.34 -8.66
CA ASP A 11 -5.74 -10.39 -7.54
C ASP A 11 -4.35 -9.76 -7.40
N VAL A 12 -3.29 -10.53 -7.65
CA VAL A 12 -1.91 -10.04 -7.69
C VAL A 12 -1.71 -9.08 -8.85
N ASP A 13 -2.22 -9.39 -10.04
CA ASP A 13 -2.10 -8.52 -11.21
C ASP A 13 -2.84 -7.19 -11.02
N ARG A 14 -4.03 -7.23 -10.38
CA ARG A 14 -4.77 -6.01 -10.00
C ARG A 14 -3.98 -5.15 -9.01
N LEU A 15 -3.34 -5.79 -8.02
CA LEU A 15 -2.49 -5.09 -7.07
C LEU A 15 -1.26 -4.46 -7.75
N GLY A 16 -0.58 -5.20 -8.61
CA GLY A 16 0.54 -4.69 -9.39
C GLY A 16 0.16 -3.52 -10.30
N SER A 17 -1.03 -3.58 -10.88
CA SER A 17 -1.56 -2.50 -11.71
C SER A 17 -1.87 -1.25 -10.89
N TRP A 18 -2.42 -1.40 -9.69
CA TRP A 18 -2.69 -0.27 -8.78
C TRP A 18 -1.38 0.39 -8.31
N VAL A 19 -0.38 -0.41 -7.91
CA VAL A 19 0.95 0.08 -7.52
C VAL A 19 1.64 0.81 -8.67
N SER A 20 1.63 0.22 -9.88
CA SER A 20 2.20 0.84 -11.07
C SER A 20 1.53 2.17 -11.41
N PHE A 21 0.20 2.27 -11.23
CA PHE A 21 -0.52 3.52 -11.44
C PHE A 21 -0.10 4.62 -10.46
N MET A 22 0.10 4.29 -9.17
CA MET A 22 0.57 5.25 -8.16
C MET A 22 1.99 5.73 -8.43
N LEU A 23 2.83 4.87 -9.02
CA LEU A 23 4.23 5.15 -9.35
C LEU A 23 4.45 5.58 -10.81
N ARG A 24 3.39 5.87 -11.58
CA ARG A 24 3.48 6.12 -13.03
C ARG A 24 4.45 7.25 -13.43
N GLU A 25 4.63 8.25 -12.58
CA GLU A 25 5.57 9.36 -12.81
C GLU A 25 7.04 8.92 -12.67
N GLN A 26 7.29 7.79 -12.00
CA GLN A 26 8.61 7.17 -11.86
C GLN A 26 8.88 6.12 -12.95
N SER A 27 7.84 5.65 -13.64
CA SER A 27 7.96 4.64 -14.70
C SER A 27 8.42 5.30 -16.01
N THR A 28 9.68 5.09 -16.39
CA THR A 28 10.17 5.49 -17.72
C THR A 28 9.74 4.49 -18.80
N PRO A 29 9.52 4.93 -20.05
CA PRO A 29 9.25 4.01 -21.17
C PRO A 29 10.38 2.96 -21.28
N GLY A 30 10.03 1.67 -21.13
CA GLY A 30 10.98 0.55 -21.16
C GLY A 30 11.41 0.01 -19.79
N ASN A 31 11.03 0.64 -18.68
CA ASN A 31 11.35 0.19 -17.31
C ASN A 31 10.06 -0.18 -16.56
N GLY A 32 9.30 -1.10 -17.17
CA GLY A 32 7.84 -1.14 -17.11
C GLY A 32 7.18 -1.65 -15.82
N VAL A 33 7.93 -2.22 -14.87
CA VAL A 33 7.33 -2.73 -13.64
C VAL A 33 8.25 -2.47 -12.45
N LEU A 34 7.80 -1.57 -11.57
CA LEU A 34 8.50 -1.27 -10.31
C LEU A 34 8.16 -2.28 -9.21
N LEU A 35 7.08 -3.06 -9.35
CA LEU A 35 6.71 -4.16 -8.44
C LEU A 35 7.25 -5.49 -8.93
N GLU A 36 8.23 -6.04 -8.23
CA GLU A 36 8.93 -7.25 -8.63
C GLU A 36 8.23 -8.51 -8.10
N VAL A 37 7.83 -8.49 -6.83
CA VAL A 37 7.29 -9.67 -6.14
C VAL A 37 6.23 -9.28 -5.12
N VAL A 38 5.18 -10.10 -5.03
CA VAL A 38 4.20 -10.06 -3.95
C VAL A 38 4.35 -11.31 -3.09
N TYR A 39 4.73 -11.12 -1.83
CA TYR A 39 4.84 -12.19 -0.85
C TYR A 39 3.57 -12.29 0.01
N MET A 40 3.05 -13.51 0.15
CA MET A 40 1.85 -13.81 0.92
C MET A 40 2.14 -14.74 2.09
N ARG A 41 1.73 -14.33 3.29
CA ARG A 41 1.97 -15.05 4.54
C ARG A 41 0.75 -15.88 4.95
N GLY A 42 0.62 -17.08 4.41
CA GLY A 42 -0.36 -18.08 4.88
C GLY A 42 -1.79 -17.54 5.04
N THR A 43 -2.31 -17.53 6.27
CA THR A 43 -3.69 -17.14 6.61
C THR A 43 -3.91 -15.64 6.83
N GLN A 44 -2.88 -14.82 6.65
CA GLN A 44 -2.92 -13.40 6.95
C GLN A 44 -3.49 -12.57 5.77
N ASN A 45 -4.18 -11.48 6.11
CA ASN A 45 -4.83 -10.61 5.13
C ASN A 45 -3.90 -9.53 4.56
N GLU A 46 -2.73 -9.32 5.17
CA GLU A 46 -1.67 -8.50 4.61
C GLU A 46 -0.83 -9.24 3.57
N VAL A 47 -0.16 -8.46 2.71
CA VAL A 47 0.83 -8.92 1.74
C VAL A 47 2.06 -8.02 1.83
N THR A 48 3.22 -8.56 1.50
CA THR A 48 4.46 -7.77 1.42
C THR A 48 4.80 -7.55 -0.04
N LEU A 49 5.08 -6.31 -0.40
CA LEU A 49 5.39 -5.90 -1.77
C LEU A 49 6.89 -5.63 -1.86
N GLN A 50 7.58 -6.33 -2.75
CA GLN A 50 8.95 -6.00 -3.11
C GLN A 50 8.93 -5.16 -4.38
N LEU A 51 9.46 -3.96 -4.26
CA LEU A 51 9.65 -3.03 -5.36
C LEU A 51 11.12 -3.01 -5.76
N SER A 52 11.41 -2.51 -6.96
CA SER A 52 12.78 -2.29 -7.41
C SER A 52 13.55 -1.39 -6.45
N GLU A 53 14.85 -1.67 -6.30
CA GLU A 53 15.72 -1.06 -5.28
C GLU A 53 15.71 0.48 -5.26
N ASN A 54 15.46 1.11 -6.40
CA ASN A 54 15.48 2.57 -6.56
C ASN A 54 14.08 3.21 -6.62
N ALA A 55 13.01 2.47 -6.33
CA ALA A 55 11.66 3.02 -6.34
C ALA A 55 11.45 3.99 -5.15
N ASP A 56 10.98 5.21 -5.42
CA ASP A 56 10.56 6.11 -4.35
C ASP A 56 9.21 5.63 -3.79
N LEU A 57 9.25 5.13 -2.56
CA LEU A 57 8.08 4.62 -1.84
C LEU A 57 7.14 5.73 -1.36
N GLY A 58 7.58 6.99 -1.36
CA GLY A 58 6.85 8.14 -0.82
C GLY A 58 5.37 8.21 -1.25
N PRO A 59 5.03 8.07 -2.55
CA PRO A 59 3.66 8.09 -3.03
C PRO A 59 2.79 6.92 -2.54
N LEU A 60 3.41 5.79 -2.19
CA LEU A 60 2.71 4.59 -1.72
C LEU A 60 2.40 4.63 -0.24
N LEU A 61 3.25 5.22 0.60
CA LEU A 61 3.14 5.06 2.04
C LEU A 61 1.96 5.85 2.62
N GLY A 62 1.09 5.15 3.35
CA GLY A 62 -0.04 5.75 4.07
C GLY A 62 -1.36 4.97 3.92
N GLU A 63 -2.43 5.64 4.34
CA GLU A 63 -3.82 5.23 4.17
C GLU A 63 -4.36 5.72 2.82
N HIS A 64 -4.88 4.79 2.03
CA HIS A 64 -5.49 4.99 0.73
C HIS A 64 -6.99 4.76 0.82
N ARG A 65 -7.76 5.84 0.91
CA ARG A 65 -9.22 5.79 1.05
C ARG A 65 -9.88 5.54 -0.28
N TRP A 66 -10.51 4.38 -0.41
CA TRP A 66 -11.15 3.94 -1.65
C TRP A 66 -12.19 4.94 -2.20
N PRO A 67 -13.02 5.62 -1.38
CA PRO A 67 -13.95 6.62 -1.89
C PRO A 67 -13.31 7.82 -2.61
N GLU A 68 -12.02 8.07 -2.41
CA GLU A 68 -11.30 9.21 -3.01
C GLU A 68 -10.81 8.91 -4.43
N PHE A 69 -10.69 7.64 -4.81
CA PHE A 69 -10.15 7.24 -6.12
C PHE A 69 -10.96 6.17 -6.87
N LEU A 70 -11.97 5.55 -6.25
CA LEU A 70 -12.89 4.65 -6.95
C LEU A 70 -14.14 5.41 -7.41
N LYS A 71 -14.43 5.38 -8.72
CA LYS A 71 -15.68 5.96 -9.26
C LYS A 71 -16.95 5.29 -8.73
N SER A 72 -16.92 3.97 -8.54
CA SER A 72 -18.03 3.22 -7.96
C SER A 72 -17.68 2.86 -6.52
N LYS A 73 -18.42 3.41 -5.56
CA LYS A 73 -18.23 3.08 -4.15
C LYS A 73 -18.66 1.62 -3.93
N PRO A 74 -17.84 0.79 -3.28
CA PRO A 74 -18.29 -0.54 -2.88
C PRO A 74 -19.49 -0.38 -1.94
N THR A 75 -20.62 -0.99 -2.31
CA THR A 75 -21.89 -0.84 -1.60
C THR A 75 -21.93 -1.58 -0.26
N ASN A 76 -21.03 -2.55 -0.06
CA ASN A 76 -21.09 -3.52 1.05
C ASN A 76 -19.73 -3.79 1.75
N SER A 77 -18.71 -2.93 1.60
CA SER A 77 -17.43 -3.21 2.27
C SER A 77 -17.33 -2.53 3.63
N SER A 78 -17.12 -3.32 4.68
CA SER A 78 -16.71 -2.84 6.00
C SER A 78 -15.33 -2.17 5.97
N CYS A 79 -14.53 -2.45 4.93
CA CYS A 79 -13.24 -1.85 4.67
C CYS A 79 -13.38 -0.74 3.61
N THR A 80 -12.95 0.48 3.95
CA THR A 80 -13.03 1.65 3.06
C THR A 80 -11.65 2.20 2.69
N ALA A 81 -10.58 1.55 3.13
CA ALA A 81 -9.22 1.98 2.89
C ALA A 81 -8.23 0.81 2.84
N SER A 82 -7.16 0.98 2.06
CA SER A 82 -5.98 0.13 2.10
C SER A 82 -4.85 0.87 2.82
N TYR A 83 -4.00 0.16 3.54
CA TYR A 83 -2.85 0.75 4.23
C TYR A 83 -1.56 0.17 3.66
N LEU A 84 -0.68 1.04 3.17
CA LEU A 84 0.64 0.67 2.66
C LEU A 84 1.68 1.22 3.63
N LEU A 85 2.44 0.32 4.22
CA LEU A 85 3.43 0.60 5.25
C LEU A 85 4.78 0.06 4.80
N GLU A 86 5.86 0.69 5.24
CA GLU A 86 7.20 0.27 4.88
C GLU A 86 7.63 -0.92 5.74
N TYR A 87 8.11 -1.99 5.09
CA TYR A 87 8.53 -3.21 5.77
C TYR A 87 9.94 -3.07 6.36
N ASN A 88 10.12 -3.44 7.63
CA ASN A 88 11.41 -3.36 8.31
C ASN A 88 12.28 -4.60 8.04
N TYR A 89 12.85 -4.68 6.84
CA TYR A 89 13.69 -5.81 6.42
C TYR A 89 15.01 -5.89 7.20
N THR A 90 15.49 -4.78 7.79
CA THR A 90 16.72 -4.79 8.60
C THR A 90 16.59 -5.60 9.88
N VAL A 91 15.39 -5.59 10.48
CA VAL A 91 15.09 -6.34 11.70
C VAL A 91 14.48 -7.70 11.40
N ASN A 92 13.60 -7.78 10.40
CA ASN A 92 12.85 -8.99 10.13
C ASN A 92 13.54 -9.92 9.12
N GLY A 93 14.54 -9.43 8.38
CA GLY A 93 15.12 -10.13 7.23
C GLY A 93 14.41 -9.79 5.94
N LYS A 94 14.97 -10.24 4.80
CA LYS A 94 14.32 -10.09 3.50
C LYS A 94 13.14 -11.06 3.36
N PRO A 95 12.03 -10.65 2.71
CA PRO A 95 10.84 -11.50 2.50
C PRO A 95 11.12 -12.89 1.88
N ASP A 96 12.07 -12.97 0.96
CA ASP A 96 12.51 -14.20 0.28
C ASP A 96 13.11 -15.26 1.23
N ASN A 97 13.64 -14.86 2.38
CA ASN A 97 14.20 -15.77 3.38
C ASN A 97 13.15 -16.46 4.27
N HIS A 98 11.86 -16.11 4.13
CA HIS A 98 10.82 -16.58 5.04
C HIS A 98 9.97 -17.74 4.52
N ASN A 99 10.30 -18.31 3.36
CA ASN A 99 9.50 -19.35 2.69
C ASN A 99 8.01 -18.95 2.53
N TRP A 100 7.76 -17.66 2.28
CA TRP A 100 6.42 -17.18 1.96
C TRP A 100 6.07 -17.49 0.51
N ALA A 101 4.77 -17.60 0.21
CA ALA A 101 4.34 -17.77 -1.17
C ALA A 101 4.66 -16.49 -1.96
N ASP A 102 5.41 -16.62 -3.05
CA ASP A 102 5.81 -15.53 -3.92
C ASP A 102 5.02 -15.54 -5.23
N HIS A 103 4.64 -14.35 -5.68
CA HIS A 103 3.90 -14.17 -6.93
C HIS A 103 4.49 -13.00 -7.68
N TYR A 104 4.83 -13.24 -8.94
CA TYR A 104 5.39 -12.25 -9.84
C TYR A 104 4.25 -11.68 -10.68
N PRO A 105 3.96 -10.37 -10.59
CA PRO A 105 2.92 -9.75 -11.40
C PRO A 105 3.30 -9.83 -12.88
N GLU A 106 2.29 -9.91 -13.76
CA GLU A 106 2.56 -9.87 -15.20
C GLU A 106 3.26 -8.56 -15.62
N SER A 107 4.19 -8.67 -16.59
CA SER A 107 5.04 -7.54 -17.02
C SER A 107 4.28 -6.38 -17.66
N LYS A 108 3.01 -6.57 -17.97
CA LYS A 108 2.13 -5.51 -18.48
C LYS A 108 1.11 -5.22 -17.39
N PRO A 109 1.22 -4.08 -16.70
CA PRO A 109 0.16 -3.70 -15.77
C PRO A 109 -1.15 -3.68 -16.54
N LEU A 110 -2.13 -4.43 -16.05
CA LEU A 110 -3.52 -4.29 -16.45
C LEU A 110 -3.99 -2.94 -15.92
N PHE A 111 -3.62 -1.86 -16.60
CA PHE A 111 -4.01 -0.50 -16.25
C PHE A 111 -5.47 -0.53 -15.84
N PRO A 112 -5.77 -0.11 -14.62
CA PRO A 112 -6.89 -0.72 -13.96
C PRO A 112 -8.21 -0.40 -14.63
N ALA A 113 -9.11 -1.37 -14.59
CA ALA A 113 -10.56 -1.16 -14.70
C ALA A 113 -11.10 -0.23 -13.59
N PHE A 114 -10.28 0.13 -12.59
CA PHE A 114 -10.53 1.21 -11.66
C PHE A 114 -10.45 2.51 -12.46
N LYS A 115 -11.60 3.09 -12.77
CA LYS A 115 -11.68 4.43 -13.31
C LYS A 115 -11.23 5.44 -12.23
N ALA A 116 -9.95 5.44 -11.84
CA ALA A 116 -9.39 6.51 -11.04
C ALA A 116 -9.49 7.80 -11.87
N ASP A 117 -9.69 8.93 -11.20
CA ASP A 117 -9.49 10.23 -11.84
C ASP A 117 -8.03 10.32 -12.33
N ILE A 118 -7.76 11.18 -13.32
CA ILE A 118 -6.42 11.38 -13.88
C ILE A 118 -5.39 11.72 -12.78
N THR A 119 -5.85 12.28 -11.67
CA THR A 119 -5.06 12.58 -10.48
C THR A 119 -5.40 11.61 -9.36
N TYR A 120 -4.47 10.71 -9.04
CA TYR A 120 -4.56 9.88 -7.83
C TYR A 120 -4.39 10.76 -6.57
N PRO A 121 -5.25 10.61 -5.55
CA PRO A 121 -5.14 11.40 -4.32
C PRO A 121 -3.86 11.06 -3.56
N ARG A 122 -3.35 12.02 -2.79
CA ARG A 122 -2.22 11.77 -1.88
C ARG A 122 -2.67 10.86 -0.74
N ALA A 123 -1.85 9.86 -0.41
CA ALA A 123 -2.08 9.00 0.76
C ALA A 123 -2.13 9.83 2.07
N HIS A 124 -3.00 9.42 3.00
CA HIS A 124 -3.07 10.04 4.32
C HIS A 124 -2.02 9.40 5.23
N TYR A 125 -1.33 10.20 6.04
CA TYR A 125 -0.38 9.65 7.01
C TYR A 125 -1.11 8.80 8.07
N VAL A 126 -0.58 7.59 8.29
CA VAL A 126 -1.12 6.65 9.28
C VAL A 126 -0.02 6.21 10.23
N ASP A 127 -0.28 6.33 11.52
CA ASP A 127 0.61 5.77 12.53
C ASP A 127 0.51 4.24 12.51
N ALA A 128 1.62 3.58 12.17
CA ALA A 128 1.76 2.13 12.16
C ALA A 128 1.44 1.49 13.52
N THR A 129 1.58 2.21 14.63
CA THR A 129 1.27 1.68 15.97
C THR A 129 -0.21 1.32 16.15
N ARG A 130 -1.10 1.87 15.31
CA ARG A 130 -2.52 1.50 15.27
C ARG A 130 -2.74 0.05 14.86
N PHE A 131 -1.78 -0.57 14.18
CA PHE A 131 -1.82 -1.96 13.76
C PHE A 131 -0.99 -2.84 14.70
N GLY A 132 -1.55 -3.20 15.86
CA GLY A 132 -0.80 -3.91 16.91
C GLY A 132 -0.06 -5.17 16.43
N HIS A 133 -0.65 -5.93 15.50
CA HIS A 133 -0.04 -7.14 14.93
C HIS A 133 1.04 -6.86 13.85
N LEU A 134 1.11 -5.64 13.31
CA LEU A 134 2.11 -5.24 12.32
C LEU A 134 3.25 -4.43 12.93
N LYS A 135 3.14 -3.99 14.19
CA LYS A 135 4.09 -3.07 14.83
C LYS A 135 5.56 -3.51 14.75
N SER A 136 5.84 -4.81 14.77
CA SER A 136 7.21 -5.34 14.63
C SER A 136 7.66 -5.52 13.18
N LEU A 137 6.73 -5.60 12.23
CA LEU A 137 7.00 -5.87 10.82
C LEU A 137 7.26 -4.61 10.01
N VAL A 138 6.75 -3.47 10.46
CA VAL A 138 6.78 -2.21 9.70
C VAL A 138 7.63 -1.16 10.39
N LEU A 139 8.21 -0.25 9.59
CA LEU A 139 8.87 0.92 10.11
C LEU A 139 7.83 1.94 10.62
N PRO A 140 8.13 2.65 11.72
CA PRO A 140 7.32 3.79 12.13
C PRO A 140 7.43 4.90 11.07
N LEU A 141 6.39 5.74 10.96
CA LEU A 141 6.49 6.92 10.13
C LEU A 141 7.64 7.83 10.63
N PRO A 142 8.43 8.42 9.72
CA PRO A 142 9.38 9.47 10.07
C PRO A 142 8.67 10.58 10.84
N LYS A 143 9.31 11.09 11.90
CA LYS A 143 8.68 12.08 12.80
C LYS A 143 8.26 13.36 12.05
N GLU A 144 8.95 13.73 10.97
CA GLU A 144 8.60 14.89 10.14
C GLU A 144 7.27 14.71 9.40
N ARG A 145 6.77 13.49 9.30
CA ARG A 145 5.52 13.13 8.61
C ARG A 145 4.35 12.88 9.57
N LEU A 146 4.58 12.97 10.88
CA LEU A 146 3.50 12.98 11.87
C LEU A 146 2.81 14.34 11.80
N ARG A 147 1.48 14.35 11.68
CA ARG A 147 0.71 15.59 11.77
C ARG A 147 1.07 16.32 13.05
N THR A 148 1.50 17.57 12.94
CA THR A 148 1.55 18.48 14.09
C THR A 148 0.12 18.60 14.63
N PRO A 149 -0.12 18.38 15.94
CA PRO A 149 -1.43 18.59 16.52
C PRO A 149 -1.91 20.00 16.19
N THR A 150 -3.14 20.14 15.70
CA THR A 150 -3.75 21.46 15.50
C THR A 150 -3.71 22.19 16.85
N PRO A 151 -3.09 23.39 16.94
CA PRO A 151 -3.08 24.13 18.19
C PRO A 151 -4.54 24.39 18.64
N PRO A 152 -4.81 24.38 19.96
CA PRO A 152 -6.14 24.68 20.47
C PRO A 152 -6.58 26.08 19.99
N PRO A 153 -7.87 26.29 19.71
CA PRO A 153 -8.37 27.59 19.27
C PRO A 153 -7.95 28.66 20.27
N THR A 154 -7.31 29.71 19.77
CA THR A 154 -6.93 30.87 20.56
C THR A 154 -8.22 31.51 21.06
N ASP A 155 -8.44 31.44 22.37
CA ASP A 155 -9.56 32.10 23.02
C ASP A 155 -9.37 33.60 22.86
N VAL A 156 -10.13 34.20 21.95
CA VAL A 156 -10.11 35.65 21.72
C VAL A 156 -10.98 36.24 22.82
N SER A 157 -10.39 36.45 24.00
CA SER A 157 -11.04 37.21 25.07
C SER A 157 -11.15 38.66 24.60
N VAL A 158 -12.40 39.09 24.34
CA VAL A 158 -12.80 40.48 24.06
C VAL A 158 -12.91 41.26 25.37
#